data_AF-A0A6P2CRB5-F1
#
_entry.id   AF-A0A6P2CRB5-F1
#
_cell.length_a   1.000
_cell.length_b   1.000
_cell.length_c   1.000
_cell.angle_alpha   90.00
_cell.angle_beta   90.00
_cell.angle_gamma   90.00
#
_symmetry.space_group_name_H-M   'P 1'
#
loop_
_entity.id
_entity.type
_entity.pdbx_description
1 polymer ?
#
loop_
_entity_poly.entity_id
_entity_poly.type
_entity_poly.pdbx_seq_one_letter_code
_entity_poly.pdbx_strand_id
1 'polypeptide(L)'
;MFFDPDRAETTALSFADVRAELFAKVPKEMVSLYQNQHYFVIKATVAGVIKRWVWVSATSGVTNHPRQTVYLPPGFIVTGGGARANWRNAGNLLTGSYPLFGSIHGWAAEAKDHSVADPASVTVWVIGLEVEGIGPA
;
A
#
# COMPACT_ATOMS: atom_id res chain seq x y z
N MET A 1 -12.42 -52.17 21.75
CA MET A 1 -11.58 -50.96 21.66
C MET A 1 -12.50 -49.80 22.02
N PHE A 2 -12.46 -49.36 23.28
CA PHE A 2 -13.36 -48.33 23.83
C PHE A 2 -12.70 -46.96 23.69
N PHE A 3 -13.45 -45.95 23.27
CA PHE A 3 -13.01 -44.54 23.22
C PHE A 3 -13.02 -43.96 24.65
N ASP A 4 -11.96 -43.24 25.01
CA ASP A 4 -11.79 -42.49 26.26
C ASP A 4 -12.16 -41.01 26.00
N PRO A 5 -13.19 -40.46 26.65
CA PRO A 5 -13.67 -39.09 26.40
C PRO A 5 -12.86 -37.99 27.11
N ASP A 6 -11.88 -38.30 27.96
CA ASP A 6 -11.23 -37.31 28.84
C ASP A 6 -9.86 -36.79 28.36
N ARG A 7 -9.53 -36.90 27.07
CA ARG A 7 -8.24 -36.39 26.55
C ARG A 7 -8.35 -34.99 25.94
N ALA A 8 -7.84 -34.03 26.73
CA ALA A 8 -7.43 -32.65 26.43
C ALA A 8 -8.44 -31.54 26.76
N GLU A 9 -8.43 -31.09 28.02
CA GLU A 9 -8.84 -29.72 28.37
C GLU A 9 -7.91 -28.73 27.64
N THR A 10 -8.44 -28.06 26.63
CA THR A 10 -7.76 -26.93 25.99
C THR A 10 -8.21 -25.67 26.73
N THR A 11 -7.38 -25.15 27.62
CA THR A 11 -7.63 -23.88 28.32
C THR A 11 -7.64 -22.74 27.30
N ALA A 12 -8.84 -22.34 26.86
CA ALA A 12 -9.00 -21.16 26.02
C ALA A 12 -8.76 -19.91 26.86
N LEU A 13 -7.70 -19.16 26.55
CA LEU A 13 -7.47 -17.84 27.13
C LEU A 13 -8.62 -16.91 26.73
N SER A 14 -9.15 -16.14 27.67
CA SER A 14 -10.22 -15.20 27.37
C SER A 14 -9.69 -14.05 26.49
N PHE A 15 -10.58 -13.42 25.71
CA PHE A 15 -10.22 -12.25 24.91
C PHE A 15 -9.63 -11.09 25.76
N ALA A 16 -9.97 -11.02 27.05
CA ALA A 16 -9.41 -10.03 27.96
C ALA A 16 -7.93 -10.32 28.29
N ASP A 17 -7.58 -11.61 28.45
CA ASP A 17 -6.22 -12.04 28.78
C ASP A 17 -5.28 -11.87 27.58
N VAL A 18 -5.74 -12.23 26.38
CA VAL A 18 -5.00 -12.00 25.12
C VAL A 18 -4.75 -10.50 24.90
N ARG A 19 -5.71 -9.64 25.26
CA ARG A 19 -5.58 -8.18 25.17
C ARG A 19 -4.62 -7.61 26.21
N ALA A 20 -4.51 -8.18 27.41
CA ALA A 20 -3.55 -7.67 28.40
C ALA A 20 -2.10 -7.97 27.98
N GLU A 21 -1.84 -9.18 27.49
CA GLU A 21 -0.49 -9.61 27.13
C GLU A 21 0.05 -8.98 25.85
N LEU A 22 -0.81 -8.75 24.85
CA LEU A 22 -0.41 -8.16 23.57
C LEU A 22 -0.01 -6.69 23.73
N PHE A 23 -0.64 -5.96 24.65
CA PHE A 23 -0.41 -4.52 24.85
C PHE A 23 0.75 -4.22 25.81
N ALA A 24 1.09 -5.15 26.72
CA ALA A 24 2.25 -5.00 27.61
C ALA A 24 3.60 -5.04 26.86
N LYS A 25 3.66 -5.66 25.68
CA LYS A 25 4.88 -5.83 24.87
C LYS A 25 5.04 -4.77 23.77
N VAL A 26 4.09 -3.83 23.64
CA VAL A 26 4.12 -2.80 22.61
C VAL A 26 4.80 -1.53 23.16
N PRO A 27 5.84 -0.98 22.51
CA PRO A 27 6.46 0.27 22.93
C PRO A 27 5.43 1.39 23.02
N LYS A 28 5.50 2.23 24.05
CA LYS A 28 4.50 3.30 24.31
C LYS A 28 4.30 4.27 23.14
N GLU A 29 5.30 4.43 22.28
CA GLU A 29 5.26 5.24 21.05
C GLU A 29 4.26 4.70 20.01
N MET A 30 4.02 3.38 19.99
CA MET A 30 3.07 2.72 19.09
C MET A 30 1.61 2.81 19.56
N VAL A 31 1.37 3.25 20.81
CA VAL A 31 0.02 3.31 21.41
C VAL A 31 -0.73 4.59 21.00
N SER A 32 -0.05 5.69 20.70
CA SER A 32 -0.73 6.94 20.30
C SER A 32 -1.29 6.91 18.86
N LEU A 33 -0.77 6.00 18.02
CA LEU A 33 -1.20 5.82 16.64
C LEU A 33 -2.61 5.20 16.54
N TYR A 34 -3.10 4.46 17.55
CA TYR A 34 -4.40 3.80 17.48
C TYR A 34 -5.63 4.74 17.61
N GLN A 35 -5.46 6.01 18.01
CA GLN A 35 -6.59 6.88 18.35
C GLN A 35 -7.19 7.66 17.17
N ASN A 36 -6.52 7.73 16.02
CA ASN A 36 -7.02 8.46 14.84
C ASN A 36 -7.55 7.47 13.79
N GLN A 37 -8.85 7.15 13.90
CA GLN A 37 -9.61 6.12 13.18
C GLN A 37 -9.73 6.26 11.63
N HIS A 38 -8.65 6.54 10.90
CA HIS A 38 -8.69 6.61 9.43
C HIS A 38 -7.74 5.66 8.70
N TYR A 39 -7.12 4.70 9.40
CA TYR A 39 -6.32 3.68 8.75
C TYR A 39 -6.46 2.31 9.40
N PHE A 40 -6.56 1.29 8.56
CA PHE A 40 -6.58 -0.11 8.97
C PHE A 40 -5.11 -0.58 9.08
N VAL A 41 -4.60 -0.74 10.31
CA VAL A 41 -3.29 -1.38 10.51
C VAL A 41 -3.51 -2.89 10.54
N ILE A 42 -3.06 -3.59 9.52
CA ILE A 42 -2.91 -5.05 9.60
C ILE A 42 -1.73 -5.32 10.54
N LYS A 43 -1.98 -5.54 11.84
CA LYS A 43 -1.04 -6.27 12.70
C LYS A 43 -1.44 -7.74 12.67
N ALA A 44 -1.11 -8.42 11.58
CA ALA A 44 -1.02 -9.87 11.62
C ALA A 44 0.27 -10.19 12.38
N THR A 45 0.17 -10.62 13.63
CA THR A 45 1.29 -11.32 14.27
C THR A 45 1.33 -12.74 13.71
N VAL A 46 1.76 -12.84 12.45
CA VAL A 46 2.61 -13.92 11.99
C VAL A 46 3.96 -13.24 11.85
N ALA A 47 4.96 -13.68 12.61
CA ALA A 47 6.30 -13.11 12.53
C ALA A 47 6.76 -13.07 11.05
N GLY A 48 7.20 -11.90 10.57
CA GLY A 48 7.87 -11.78 9.28
C GLY A 48 6.97 -11.92 8.06
N VAL A 49 6.08 -10.95 7.80
CA VAL A 49 5.36 -10.89 6.52
C VAL A 49 5.78 -9.65 5.73
N ILE A 50 5.71 -8.42 6.25
CA ILE A 50 6.21 -7.24 5.52
C ILE A 50 7.59 -6.85 6.05
N LYS A 51 8.60 -6.87 5.19
CA LYS A 51 9.99 -6.52 5.53
C LYS A 51 10.27 -5.03 5.36
N ARG A 52 9.83 -4.44 4.25
CA ARG A 52 10.06 -3.03 3.90
C ARG A 52 8.89 -2.46 3.11
N TRP A 53 8.79 -1.14 3.11
CA TRP A 53 7.95 -0.39 2.19
C TRP A 53 8.83 0.54 1.36
N VAL A 54 8.39 0.85 0.14
CA VAL A 54 9.05 1.81 -0.73
C VAL A 54 8.01 2.59 -1.50
N TRP A 55 8.34 3.83 -1.86
CA TRP A 55 7.59 4.58 -2.85
C TRP A 55 8.56 5.16 -3.86
N VAL A 56 8.13 5.22 -5.11
CA VAL A 56 8.90 5.81 -6.20
C VAL A 56 7.99 6.76 -6.96
N SER A 57 8.58 7.83 -7.50
CA SER A 57 7.86 8.78 -8.32
C SER A 57 8.65 9.21 -9.54
N ALA A 58 7.95 9.54 -10.62
CA ALA A 58 8.52 10.23 -11.76
C ALA A 58 7.53 11.25 -12.31
N THR A 59 8.06 12.26 -13.01
CA THR A 59 7.27 13.31 -13.65
C THR A 59 7.52 13.27 -15.15
N SER A 60 6.46 13.41 -15.96
CA SER A 60 6.59 13.50 -17.41
C SER A 60 7.17 14.85 -17.85
N GLY A 61 7.52 14.95 -19.14
CA GLY A 61 7.62 16.25 -19.80
C GLY A 61 6.27 16.97 -19.86
N VAL A 62 6.30 18.24 -20.23
CA VAL A 62 5.11 19.08 -20.43
C VAL A 62 4.54 18.85 -21.83
N THR A 63 3.28 18.44 -21.92
CA THR A 63 2.57 18.21 -23.19
C THR A 63 1.04 18.35 -23.00
N ASN A 64 0.27 18.37 -24.09
CA ASN A 64 -1.20 18.51 -24.03
C ASN A 64 -1.87 17.32 -23.35
N HIS A 65 -1.32 16.12 -23.55
CA HIS A 65 -1.84 14.87 -23.00
C HIS A 65 -0.72 14.11 -22.27
N PRO A 66 -0.28 14.59 -21.09
CA PRO A 66 0.87 14.00 -20.43
C PRO A 66 0.54 12.60 -19.90
N ARG A 67 1.51 11.70 -20.07
CA ARG A 67 1.47 10.34 -19.55
C ARG A 67 2.78 10.05 -18.86
N GLN A 68 2.71 9.33 -17.74
CA GLN A 68 3.89 8.79 -17.09
C GLN A 68 3.61 7.41 -16.51
N THR A 69 4.65 6.58 -16.52
CA THR A 69 4.66 5.27 -15.89
C THR A 69 5.84 5.20 -14.93
N VAL A 70 5.61 4.68 -13.73
CA VAL A 70 6.65 4.48 -12.70
C VAL A 70 6.66 3.03 -12.28
N TYR A 71 7.86 2.49 -12.13
CA TYR A 71 8.09 1.13 -11.69
C TYR A 71 8.74 1.11 -10.31
N LEU A 72 8.38 0.11 -9.53
CA LEU A 72 9.08 -0.26 -8.32
C LEU A 72 10.40 -0.97 -8.67
N PRO A 73 11.40 -0.90 -7.78
CA PRO A 73 12.56 -1.77 -7.85
C PRO A 73 12.14 -3.25 -7.72
N PRO A 74 12.97 -4.20 -8.19
CA PRO A 74 12.75 -5.63 -7.93
C PRO A 74 12.62 -5.94 -6.43
N GLY A 75 11.85 -6.99 -6.10
CA GLY A 75 11.63 -7.41 -4.71
C GLY A 75 10.45 -6.74 -3.99
N PHE A 76 9.74 -5.84 -4.66
CA PHE A 76 8.53 -5.21 -4.13
C PHE A 76 7.30 -5.54 -4.97
N ILE A 77 6.16 -5.67 -4.30
CA ILE A 77 4.84 -5.86 -4.90
C ILE A 77 4.09 -4.53 -4.84
N VAL A 78 3.49 -4.09 -5.95
CA VAL A 78 2.65 -2.89 -5.95
C VAL A 78 1.41 -3.13 -5.09
N THR A 79 1.18 -2.21 -4.16
CA THR A 79 -0.06 -2.18 -3.35
C THR A 79 -0.97 -1.04 -3.75
N GLY A 80 -0.42 0.02 -4.34
CA GLY A 80 -1.18 1.15 -4.84
C GLY A 80 -0.29 2.18 -5.50
N GLY A 81 -0.92 3.24 -5.97
CA GLY A 81 -0.27 4.39 -6.56
C GLY A 81 -1.25 5.52 -6.78
N GLY A 82 -0.78 6.58 -7.41
CA GLY A 82 -1.58 7.76 -7.66
C GLY A 82 -0.85 8.75 -8.56
N ALA A 83 -1.52 9.85 -8.86
CA ALA A 83 -0.98 10.87 -9.75
C ALA A 83 -1.51 12.26 -9.44
N ARG A 84 -0.79 13.24 -9.98
CA ARG A 84 -1.12 14.66 -9.95
C ARG A 84 -0.83 15.26 -11.32
N ALA A 85 -1.82 15.93 -11.90
CA ALA A 85 -1.60 16.81 -13.03
C ALA A 85 -1.03 18.16 -12.54
N ASN A 86 0.09 18.59 -13.10
CA ASN A 86 0.81 19.82 -12.75
C ASN A 86 0.43 20.95 -13.72
N TRP A 87 -0.82 21.40 -13.68
CA TRP A 87 -1.34 22.48 -14.52
C TRP A 87 -1.18 23.86 -13.88
N ARG A 88 -1.36 24.92 -14.68
CA ARG A 88 -1.20 26.32 -14.21
C ARG A 88 -2.34 27.24 -14.60
N ASN A 89 -3.02 26.99 -15.72
CA ASN A 89 -3.99 27.93 -16.30
C ASN A 89 -5.38 27.30 -16.32
N ALA A 90 -5.94 27.07 -17.52
CA ALA A 90 -7.30 26.56 -17.70
C ALA A 90 -7.51 25.15 -17.12
N GLY A 91 -6.43 24.41 -16.86
CA GLY A 91 -6.47 23.14 -16.16
C GLY A 91 -6.10 21.95 -17.04
N ASN A 92 -5.61 20.90 -16.37
CA ASN A 92 -5.31 19.61 -16.96
C ASN A 92 -5.85 18.53 -16.02
N LEU A 93 -6.79 17.71 -16.50
CA LEU A 93 -7.53 16.73 -15.70
C LEU A 93 -6.93 15.34 -15.87
N LEU A 94 -6.80 14.63 -14.75
CA LEU A 94 -6.44 13.21 -14.77
C LEU A 94 -7.54 12.41 -15.48
N THR A 95 -7.14 11.60 -16.44
CA THR A 95 -8.01 10.68 -17.18
C THR A 95 -7.76 9.23 -16.85
N GLY A 96 -6.62 8.92 -16.24
CA GLY A 96 -6.27 7.57 -15.84
C GLY A 96 -5.30 7.55 -14.67
N SER A 97 -5.48 6.59 -13.77
CA SER A 97 -4.56 6.23 -12.69
C SER A 97 -4.78 4.77 -12.36
N TYR A 98 -3.86 3.90 -12.78
CA TYR A 98 -4.07 2.45 -12.73
C TYR A 98 -2.75 1.67 -12.61
N PRO A 99 -2.78 0.48 -12.00
CA PRO A 99 -1.65 -0.44 -12.04
C PRO A 99 -1.45 -0.96 -13.47
N LEU A 100 -0.21 -1.27 -13.84
CA LEU A 100 0.08 -1.82 -15.16
C LEU A 100 -0.49 -3.24 -15.30
N PHE A 101 -1.37 -3.45 -16.28
CA PHE A 101 -1.86 -4.79 -16.61
C PHE A 101 -0.71 -5.70 -17.05
N GLY A 102 -0.64 -6.91 -16.49
CA GLY A 102 0.42 -7.88 -16.78
C GLY A 102 1.76 -7.63 -16.09
N SER A 103 1.89 -6.55 -15.31
CA SER A 103 3.08 -6.28 -14.48
C SER A 103 2.66 -5.79 -13.10
N ILE A 104 2.94 -6.59 -12.06
CA ILE A 104 2.65 -6.25 -10.65
C ILE A 104 3.60 -5.18 -10.07
N HIS A 105 4.39 -4.49 -10.91
CA HIS A 105 5.52 -3.68 -10.49
C HIS A 105 5.41 -2.20 -10.89
N GLY A 106 4.32 -1.73 -11.50
CA GLY A 106 4.23 -0.32 -11.88
C GLY A 106 2.84 0.30 -11.84
N TRP A 107 2.85 1.63 -11.86
CA TRP A 107 1.66 2.47 -11.91
C TRP A 107 1.76 3.43 -13.08
N ALA A 108 0.67 3.62 -13.81
CA ALA A 108 0.57 4.58 -14.89
C ALA A 108 -0.52 5.61 -14.60
N ALA A 109 -0.31 6.81 -15.09
CA ALA A 109 -1.34 7.83 -15.12
C ALA A 109 -1.25 8.70 -16.36
N GLU A 110 -2.40 9.27 -16.70
CA GLU A 110 -2.61 10.08 -17.89
C GLU A 110 -3.47 11.30 -17.52
N ALA A 111 -3.23 12.41 -18.21
CA ALA A 111 -4.04 13.61 -18.08
C ALA A 111 -4.26 14.27 -19.46
N LYS A 112 -5.23 15.18 -19.54
CA LYS A 112 -5.50 16.01 -20.73
C LYS A 112 -5.93 17.41 -20.33
N ASP A 113 -5.77 18.33 -21.27
CA ASP A 113 -6.34 19.67 -21.20
C ASP A 113 -7.87 19.67 -21.07
N HIS A 114 -8.39 20.64 -20.32
CA HIS A 114 -9.82 20.79 -20.05
C HIS A 114 -10.43 21.89 -20.90
N SER A 115 -10.98 21.51 -22.07
CA SER A 115 -11.66 22.37 -23.05
C SER A 115 -10.77 23.42 -23.75
N VAL A 116 -9.83 24.03 -23.01
CA VAL A 116 -8.81 24.95 -23.50
C VAL A 116 -7.44 24.31 -23.29
N ALA A 117 -6.58 24.39 -24.30
CA ALA A 117 -5.24 23.83 -24.23
C ALA A 117 -4.42 24.43 -23.08
N ASP A 118 -4.01 23.58 -22.13
CA ASP A 118 -3.07 23.90 -21.04
C ASP A 118 -2.06 22.74 -20.91
N PRO A 119 -0.99 22.74 -21.74
CA PRO A 119 0.04 21.73 -21.66
C PRO A 119 0.62 21.65 -20.25
N ALA A 120 0.65 20.45 -19.67
CA ALA A 120 1.09 20.20 -18.31
C ALA A 120 1.99 18.98 -18.25
N SER A 121 2.65 18.77 -17.10
CA SER A 121 3.24 17.47 -16.78
C SER A 121 2.35 16.68 -15.82
N VAL A 122 2.54 15.37 -15.73
CA VAL A 122 1.92 14.53 -14.71
C VAL A 122 3.00 13.92 -13.83
N THR A 123 2.85 14.04 -12.51
CA THR A 123 3.67 13.31 -11.54
C THR A 123 2.92 12.06 -11.11
N VAL A 124 3.60 10.92 -11.12
CA VAL A 124 3.04 9.62 -10.79
C VAL A 124 3.81 9.01 -9.63
N TRP A 125 3.11 8.38 -8.72
CA TRP A 125 3.63 7.66 -7.57
C TRP A 125 3.20 6.21 -7.61
N VAL A 126 4.09 5.32 -7.17
CA VAL A 126 3.80 3.91 -6.92
C VAL A 126 4.33 3.54 -5.55
N ILE A 127 3.54 2.76 -4.81
CA ILE A 127 3.85 2.28 -3.45
C ILE A 127 3.97 0.76 -3.49
N GLY A 128 5.08 0.28 -2.94
CA GLY A 128 5.44 -1.12 -2.91
C GLY A 128 5.69 -1.63 -1.50
N LEU A 129 5.35 -2.91 -1.28
CA LEU A 129 5.74 -3.65 -0.09
C LEU A 129 6.65 -4.80 -0.47
N GLU A 130 7.72 -4.99 0.29
CA GLU A 130 8.50 -6.21 0.26
C GLU A 130 7.91 -7.16 1.28
N VAL A 131 7.54 -8.35 0.83
CA VAL A 131 6.88 -9.36 1.64
C VAL A 131 7.77 -10.60 1.74
N GLU A 132 8.02 -11.06 2.96
CA GLU A 132 8.71 -12.31 3.24
C GLU A 132 7.99 -13.49 2.58
N GLY A 133 8.74 -14.29 1.82
CA GLY A 133 8.17 -15.40 1.06
C GLY A 133 7.39 -15.00 -0.20
N ILE A 134 7.27 -13.70 -0.51
CA ILE A 134 6.65 -13.21 -1.75
C ILE A 134 7.58 -12.22 -2.45
N GLY A 135 8.50 -12.77 -3.25
CA GLY A 135 9.50 -12.07 -4.06
C GLY A 135 10.37 -13.10 -4.82
N PRO A 136 11.15 -12.70 -5.84
CA PRO A 136 12.10 -13.62 -6.46
C PRO A 136 13.09 -14.14 -5.40
N ALA A 137 13.32 -15.45 -5.41
CA ALA A 137 14.21 -16.16 -4.49
C ALA A 137 15.67 -15.70 -4.59
#